data_AF-A0A0B2BFD2-F1
#
_entry.id   AF-A0A0B2BFD2-F1
#
_cell.length_a   1.000
_cell.length_b   1.000
_cell.length_c   1.000
_cell.angle_alpha   90.00
_cell.angle_beta   90.00
_cell.angle_gamma   90.00
#
_symmetry.space_group_name_H-M   'P 1'
#
loop_
_entity.id
_entity.type
_entity.pdbx_description
1 polymer ?
#
loop_
_entity_poly.entity_id
_entity_poly.type
_entity_poly.pdbx_seq_one_letter_code
_entity_poly.pdbx_strand_id
1 'polypeptide(L)'
;MADERTSRSDERAESIRRAALEIAREVGYPKLSIEGVAARAGVGKHTIYRRWPSRGALFLDAVLTGNDDGLDYPDTGDVVADLREQIHAAVDLLGSGPLGSLYRALIAEAQHDPSVLSALNERFIAPQAARTVARLERARDAGQISPDFDLDLAMAILSGPLYFQLLITGEPLTHRFVDRVVDALFTGLGPRRP
;
A
#
# COMPACT_ATOMS: atom_id res chain seq x y z
N MET A 1 33.35 -1.61 13.18
CA MET A 1 33.68 -1.49 11.74
C MET A 1 32.61 -2.05 10.80
N ALA A 2 32.06 -3.26 11.00
CA ALA A 2 30.95 -3.76 10.17
C ALA A 2 29.65 -2.97 10.41
N ASP A 3 29.33 -2.72 11.67
CA ASP A 3 28.14 -1.98 12.13
C ASP A 3 28.08 -0.53 11.58
N GLU A 4 29.19 0.21 11.68
CA GLU A 4 29.32 1.57 11.09
C GLU A 4 29.27 1.59 9.55
N ARG A 5 29.62 0.49 8.87
CA ARG A 5 29.54 0.41 7.40
C ARG A 5 28.10 0.14 6.95
N THR A 6 27.36 -0.68 7.70
CA THR A 6 25.93 -0.93 7.49
C THR A 6 25.12 0.34 7.77
N SER A 7 25.33 0.99 8.92
CA SER A 7 24.68 2.26 9.28
C SER A 7 24.88 3.35 8.21
N ARG A 8 26.11 3.57 7.73
CA ARG A 8 26.37 4.54 6.64
C ARG A 8 25.77 4.15 5.29
N SER A 9 25.61 2.85 5.02
CA SER A 9 24.96 2.35 3.80
C SER A 9 23.45 2.64 3.84
N ASP A 10 22.85 2.52 5.02
CA ASP A 10 21.41 2.74 5.22
C ASP A 10 21.05 4.21 5.27
N GLU A 11 21.87 5.07 5.90
CA GLU A 11 21.73 6.53 5.82
C GLU A 11 21.78 7.04 4.39
N ARG A 12 22.69 6.49 3.57
CA ARG A 12 22.79 6.85 2.14
C ARG A 12 21.57 6.40 1.36
N ALA A 13 21.09 5.18 1.60
CA ALA A 13 19.91 4.71 0.91
C ALA A 13 18.67 5.53 1.27
N GLU A 14 18.58 5.93 2.53
CA GLU A 14 17.52 6.80 3.02
C GLU A 14 17.56 8.20 2.38
N SER A 15 18.76 8.78 2.25
CA SER A 15 18.94 10.03 1.49
C SER A 15 18.49 9.92 0.03
N ILE A 16 18.80 8.79 -0.63
CA ILE A 16 18.41 8.53 -2.02
C ILE A 16 16.89 8.38 -2.16
N ARG A 17 16.24 7.61 -1.27
CA ARG A 17 14.78 7.47 -1.25
C ARG A 17 14.08 8.81 -1.04
N ARG A 18 14.55 9.59 -0.06
CA ARG A 18 14.01 10.92 0.22
C ARG A 18 14.10 11.84 -0.99
N ALA A 19 15.27 11.90 -1.63
CA ALA A 19 15.48 12.65 -2.86
C ALA A 19 14.51 12.21 -3.99
N ALA A 20 14.27 10.91 -4.13
CA ALA A 20 13.32 10.40 -5.12
C ALA A 20 11.87 10.81 -4.82
N LEU A 21 11.45 10.74 -3.55
CA LEU A 21 10.11 11.19 -3.14
C LEU A 21 9.92 12.69 -3.31
N GLU A 22 10.90 13.50 -2.92
CA GLU A 22 10.86 14.96 -3.07
C GLU A 22 10.72 15.35 -4.54
N ILE A 23 11.55 14.79 -5.43
CA ILE A 23 11.43 15.04 -6.87
C ILE A 23 10.05 14.59 -7.38
N ALA A 24 9.60 13.39 -7.02
CA ALA A 24 8.32 12.88 -7.48
C ALA A 24 7.14 13.75 -7.00
N ARG A 25 7.25 14.37 -5.82
CA ARG A 25 6.26 15.34 -5.31
C ARG A 25 6.32 16.68 -6.03
N GLU A 26 7.51 17.16 -6.37
CA GLU A 26 7.73 18.44 -7.07
C GLU A 26 7.26 18.39 -8.52
N VAL A 27 7.61 17.34 -9.26
CA VAL A 27 7.46 17.30 -10.72
C VAL A 27 6.65 16.10 -11.23
N GLY A 28 6.20 15.21 -10.35
CA GLY A 28 5.51 13.98 -10.70
C GLY A 28 6.46 12.84 -11.10
N TYR A 29 6.00 11.60 -10.90
CA TYR A 29 6.77 10.40 -11.26
C TYR A 29 7.27 10.36 -12.71
N PRO A 30 6.50 10.75 -13.75
CA PRO A 30 6.97 10.68 -15.14
C PRO A 30 8.25 11.48 -15.39
N LYS A 31 8.46 12.59 -14.66
CA LYS A 31 9.63 13.47 -14.78
C LYS A 31 10.78 13.11 -13.82
N LEU A 32 10.59 12.12 -12.95
CA LEU A 32 11.64 11.58 -12.10
C LEU A 32 12.75 10.97 -12.98
N SER A 33 14.01 11.32 -12.72
CA SER A 33 15.19 10.76 -13.39
C SER A 33 16.23 10.31 -12.36
N ILE A 34 16.98 9.25 -12.68
CA ILE A 34 18.07 8.75 -11.83
C ILE A 34 19.18 9.80 -11.71
N GLU A 35 19.43 10.55 -12.78
CA GLU A 35 20.30 11.72 -12.84
C GLU A 35 19.89 12.77 -11.80
N GLY A 36 18.61 13.13 -11.80
CA GLY A 36 18.06 14.12 -10.87
C GLY A 36 18.18 13.65 -9.42
N VAL A 37 17.84 12.39 -9.15
CA VAL A 37 17.99 11.80 -7.80
C VAL A 37 19.45 11.78 -7.37
N ALA A 38 20.36 11.35 -8.25
CA ALA A 38 21.79 11.30 -7.98
C ALA A 38 22.35 12.68 -7.62
N ALA A 39 21.99 13.70 -8.40
CA ALA A 39 22.39 15.08 -8.13
C ALA A 39 21.82 15.60 -6.79
N ARG A 40 20.54 15.33 -6.51
CA ARG A 40 19.84 15.73 -5.27
C ARG A 40 20.46 15.08 -4.02
N ALA A 41 20.73 13.78 -4.10
CA ALA A 41 21.27 13.00 -2.99
C ALA A 41 22.79 13.10 -2.85
N GLY A 42 23.49 13.79 -3.78
CA GLY A 42 24.94 13.94 -3.76
C GLY A 42 25.69 12.62 -4.02
N VAL A 43 25.13 11.71 -4.81
CA VAL A 43 25.71 10.39 -5.11
C VAL A 43 25.89 10.17 -6.61
N GLY A 44 26.79 9.27 -7.02
CA GLY A 44 26.89 8.84 -8.41
C GLY A 44 25.81 7.84 -8.80
N LYS A 45 25.36 7.82 -10.06
CA LYS A 45 24.33 6.89 -10.58
C LYS A 45 24.63 5.42 -10.29
N HIS A 46 25.90 5.02 -10.40
CA HIS A 46 26.34 3.66 -10.11
C HIS A 46 26.03 3.24 -8.65
N THR A 47 26.02 4.18 -7.71
CA THR A 47 25.63 3.94 -6.32
C THR A 47 24.15 3.59 -6.21
N ILE A 48 23.30 4.24 -7.00
CA ILE A 48 21.86 3.98 -7.05
C ILE A 48 21.61 2.63 -7.72
N TYR A 49 22.15 2.40 -8.92
CA TYR A 49 21.91 1.17 -9.67
C TYR A 49 22.36 -0.10 -8.96
N ARG A 50 23.36 -0.01 -8.09
CA ARG A 50 23.79 -1.15 -7.26
C ARG A 50 22.70 -1.65 -6.31
N ARG A 51 21.79 -0.78 -5.85
CA ARG A 51 20.71 -1.12 -4.90
C ARG A 51 19.33 -1.16 -5.57
N TRP A 52 19.11 -0.34 -6.59
CA TRP A 52 17.85 -0.29 -7.33
C TRP A 52 18.11 -0.43 -8.83
N PRO A 53 17.78 -1.58 -9.44
CA PRO A 53 18.13 -1.86 -10.82
C PRO A 53 17.37 -0.98 -11.83
N SER A 54 16.24 -0.39 -11.43
CA SER A 54 15.43 0.50 -12.28
C SER A 54 14.92 1.72 -11.51
N ARG A 55 14.47 2.74 -12.24
CA ARG A 55 13.76 3.90 -11.67
C ARG A 55 12.51 3.47 -10.91
N GLY A 56 11.75 2.53 -11.48
CA GLY A 56 10.56 1.96 -10.83
C GLY A 56 10.90 1.24 -9.53
N ALA A 57 12.00 0.47 -9.49
CA ALA A 57 12.45 -0.21 -8.27
C ALA A 57 12.85 0.78 -7.17
N LEU A 58 13.54 1.87 -7.53
CA LEU A 58 13.85 2.96 -6.58
C LEU A 58 12.57 3.63 -6.08
N PHE A 59 11.66 3.95 -6.99
CA PHE A 59 10.43 4.64 -6.65
C PHE A 59 9.53 3.80 -5.75
N LEU A 60 9.38 2.51 -6.05
CA LEU A 60 8.70 1.54 -5.19
C LEU A 60 9.31 1.50 -3.81
N ASP A 61 10.63 1.35 -3.70
CA ASP A 61 11.30 1.31 -2.41
C ASP A 61 11.10 2.61 -1.63
N ALA A 62 11.17 3.74 -2.32
CA ALA A 62 10.96 5.06 -1.73
C ALA A 62 9.51 5.26 -1.25
N VAL A 63 8.52 4.80 -2.01
CA VAL A 63 7.10 4.89 -1.64
C VAL A 63 6.72 3.92 -0.53
N LEU A 64 7.31 2.73 -0.47
CA LEU A 64 6.95 1.74 0.56
C LEU A 64 7.70 1.92 1.88
N THR A 65 8.91 2.51 1.86
CA THR A 65 9.68 2.72 3.09
C THR A 65 9.00 3.76 3.99
N GLY A 66 8.73 3.40 5.24
CA GLY A 66 8.14 4.29 6.24
C GLY A 66 6.61 4.38 6.21
N ASN A 67 5.93 3.53 5.43
CA ASN A 67 4.48 3.45 5.33
C ASN A 67 3.89 2.13 5.88
N ASP A 68 4.66 1.38 6.68
CA ASP A 68 4.23 0.10 7.28
C ASP A 68 3.58 0.28 8.67
N ASP A 69 3.92 1.35 9.38
CA ASP A 69 3.46 1.58 10.75
C ASP A 69 2.07 2.24 10.75
N GLY A 70 1.02 1.45 10.99
CA GLY A 70 -0.33 1.97 11.28
C GLY A 70 -1.50 1.30 10.59
N LEU A 71 -1.30 0.19 9.86
CA LEU A 71 -2.38 -0.54 9.16
C LEU A 71 -2.70 -1.91 9.78
N ASP A 72 -2.34 -2.10 11.05
CA ASP A 72 -2.74 -3.29 11.81
C ASP A 72 -4.22 -3.22 12.19
N TYR A 73 -4.84 -4.39 12.33
CA TYR A 73 -6.22 -4.49 12.77
C TYR A 73 -6.30 -4.51 14.30
N PRO A 74 -7.19 -3.70 14.91
CA PRO A 74 -7.57 -3.93 16.28
C PRO A 74 -8.32 -5.28 16.41
N ASP A 75 -8.44 -5.76 17.64
CA ASP A 75 -9.17 -6.99 17.97
C ASP A 75 -10.12 -6.71 19.14
N THR A 76 -11.17 -5.93 18.87
CA THR A 76 -12.09 -5.41 19.90
C THR A 76 -13.21 -6.38 20.25
N GLY A 77 -13.35 -7.47 19.49
CA GLY A 77 -14.51 -8.35 19.54
C GLY A 77 -15.64 -7.97 18.58
N ASP A 78 -15.50 -6.87 17.83
CA ASP A 78 -16.39 -6.49 16.72
C ASP A 78 -15.59 -6.38 15.42
N VAL A 79 -15.63 -7.42 14.59
CA VAL A 79 -14.88 -7.46 13.33
C VAL A 79 -15.32 -6.38 12.34
N VAL A 80 -16.58 -5.94 12.39
CA VAL A 80 -17.07 -4.90 11.48
C VAL A 80 -16.45 -3.55 11.86
N ALA A 81 -16.42 -3.24 13.16
CA ALA A 81 -15.76 -2.05 13.67
C ALA A 81 -14.26 -2.07 13.36
N ASP A 82 -13.60 -3.20 13.60
CA ASP A 82 -12.15 -3.33 13.40
C ASP A 82 -11.74 -3.20 11.92
N LEU A 83 -12.56 -3.74 10.99
CA LEU A 83 -12.35 -3.56 9.56
C LEU A 83 -12.52 -2.09 9.15
N ARG A 84 -13.56 -1.40 9.66
CA ARG A 84 -13.77 0.01 9.36
C ARG A 84 -12.59 0.86 9.83
N GLU A 85 -12.14 0.67 11.07
CA GLU A 85 -11.04 1.45 11.63
C GLU A 85 -9.76 1.32 10.79
N GLN A 86 -9.37 0.09 10.44
CA GLN A 86 -8.18 -0.13 9.63
C GLN A 86 -8.31 0.46 8.22
N ILE A 87 -9.46 0.24 7.57
CA ILE A 87 -9.66 0.71 6.19
C ILE A 87 -9.81 2.23 6.17
N HIS A 88 -10.41 2.85 7.20
CA HIS A 88 -10.43 4.31 7.40
C HIS A 88 -9.00 4.86 7.46
N ALA A 89 -8.13 4.26 8.26
CA ALA A 89 -6.71 4.65 8.31
C ALA A 89 -6.02 4.51 6.95
N ALA A 90 -6.30 3.43 6.21
CA ALA A 90 -5.75 3.22 4.86
C ALA A 90 -6.24 4.28 3.86
N VAL A 91 -7.54 4.61 3.86
CA VAL A 91 -8.08 5.64 2.97
C VAL A 91 -7.66 7.05 3.39
N ASP A 92 -7.41 7.31 4.67
CA ASP A 92 -6.87 8.59 5.12
C ASP A 92 -5.43 8.76 4.63
N LEU A 93 -4.62 7.70 4.69
CA LEU A 93 -3.26 7.72 4.15
C LEU A 93 -3.23 7.96 2.63
N LEU A 94 -4.17 7.37 1.90
CA LEU A 94 -4.27 7.50 0.44
C LEU A 94 -5.01 8.76 -0.02
N GLY A 95 -5.97 9.23 0.76
CA GLY A 95 -6.81 10.39 0.47
C GLY A 95 -6.18 11.71 0.94
N SER A 96 -5.32 11.66 1.97
CA SER A 96 -4.71 12.84 2.58
C SER A 96 -3.27 13.02 2.10
N GLY A 97 -3.03 14.06 1.31
CA GLY A 97 -1.68 14.51 0.96
C GLY A 97 -1.02 13.81 -0.23
N PRO A 98 0.28 14.02 -0.43
CA PRO A 98 0.97 13.63 -1.67
C PRO A 98 1.09 12.10 -1.85
N LEU A 99 0.96 11.30 -0.78
CA LEU A 99 1.12 9.85 -0.84
C LEU A 99 0.13 9.17 -1.78
N GLY A 100 -1.14 9.58 -1.79
CA GLY A 100 -2.13 9.05 -2.73
C GLY A 100 -1.72 9.20 -4.19
N SER A 101 -1.17 10.36 -4.56
CA SER A 101 -0.69 10.61 -5.93
C SER A 101 0.52 9.74 -6.29
N LEU A 102 1.43 9.53 -5.35
CA LEU A 102 2.61 8.68 -5.51
C LEU A 102 2.21 7.21 -5.63
N TYR A 103 1.24 6.77 -4.84
CA TYR A 103 0.72 5.41 -4.88
C TYR A 103 0.02 5.11 -6.22
N ARG A 104 -0.81 6.01 -6.73
CA ARG A 104 -1.39 5.89 -8.08
C ARG A 104 -0.31 5.80 -9.16
N ALA A 105 0.73 6.63 -9.06
CA ALA A 105 1.86 6.58 -9.99
C ALA A 105 2.63 5.25 -9.91
N LEU A 106 2.78 4.69 -8.71
CA LEU A 106 3.42 3.39 -8.49
C LEU A 106 2.63 2.25 -9.14
N ILE A 107 1.30 2.25 -8.97
CA ILE A 107 0.43 1.26 -9.62
C ILE A 107 0.52 1.36 -11.14
N ALA A 108 0.54 2.59 -11.68
CA ALA A 108 0.70 2.83 -13.11
C ALA A 108 2.06 2.32 -13.63
N GLU A 109 3.16 2.56 -12.90
CA GLU A 109 4.48 2.03 -13.26
C GLU A 109 4.50 0.50 -13.23
N ALA A 110 3.87 -0.12 -12.23
CA ALA A 110 3.77 -1.57 -12.12
C ALA A 110 3.08 -2.21 -13.34
N GLN A 111 2.21 -1.48 -14.05
CA GLN A 111 1.60 -2.00 -15.30
C GLN A 111 2.59 -2.09 -16.47
N HIS A 112 3.72 -1.37 -16.39
CA HIS A 112 4.73 -1.30 -17.46
C HIS A 112 6.02 -2.04 -17.12
N ASP A 113 6.32 -2.26 -15.83
CA ASP A 113 7.48 -2.99 -15.35
C ASP A 113 7.06 -4.19 -14.48
N PRO A 114 7.13 -5.43 -15.02
CA PRO A 114 6.77 -6.64 -14.27
C PRO A 114 7.58 -6.85 -12.99
N SER A 115 8.82 -6.36 -12.93
CA SER A 115 9.65 -6.48 -11.72
C SER A 115 9.12 -5.58 -10.60
N VAL A 116 8.62 -4.39 -10.96
CA VAL A 116 7.96 -3.47 -10.02
C VAL A 116 6.63 -4.06 -9.56
N LEU A 117 5.84 -4.64 -10.46
CA LEU A 117 4.59 -5.32 -10.08
C LEU A 117 4.83 -6.47 -9.11
N SER A 118 5.81 -7.33 -9.41
CA SER A 118 6.15 -8.45 -8.52
C SER A 118 6.58 -7.93 -7.14
N ALA A 119 7.45 -6.93 -7.10
CA ALA A 119 7.91 -6.35 -5.85
C ALA A 119 6.79 -5.65 -5.07
N LEU A 120 5.84 -4.99 -5.76
CA LEU A 120 4.68 -4.35 -5.11
C LEU A 120 3.77 -5.40 -4.47
N ASN A 121 3.54 -6.52 -5.18
CA ASN A 121 2.74 -7.61 -4.64
C ASN A 121 3.41 -8.25 -3.42
N GLU A 122 4.69 -8.60 -3.54
CA GLU A 122 5.44 -9.28 -2.49
C GLU A 122 5.61 -8.41 -1.24
N ARG A 123 5.97 -7.13 -1.42
CA ARG A 123 6.37 -6.26 -0.31
C ARG A 123 5.23 -5.50 0.33
N PHE A 124 4.07 -5.41 -0.32
CA PHE A 124 2.96 -4.60 0.18
C PHE A 124 1.61 -5.32 0.09
N ILE A 125 1.17 -5.73 -1.10
CA ILE A 125 -0.19 -6.28 -1.26
C ILE A 125 -0.39 -7.59 -0.50
N ALA A 126 0.53 -8.55 -0.64
CA ALA A 126 0.43 -9.84 0.04
C ALA A 126 0.51 -9.73 1.58
N PRO A 127 1.42 -8.94 2.18
CA PRO A 127 1.38 -8.66 3.61
C PRO A 127 0.06 -8.07 4.11
N GLN A 128 -0.50 -7.08 3.39
CA GLN A 128 -1.79 -6.48 3.74
C GLN A 128 -2.95 -7.47 3.64
N ALA A 129 -2.96 -8.31 2.61
CA ALA A 129 -3.94 -9.38 2.46
C ALA A 129 -3.84 -10.39 3.61
N ALA A 130 -2.63 -10.82 3.96
CA ALA A 130 -2.39 -11.75 5.07
C ALA A 130 -2.85 -11.18 6.43
N ARG A 131 -2.56 -9.90 6.71
CA ARG A 131 -3.06 -9.20 7.92
C ARG A 131 -4.59 -9.22 7.99
N THR A 132 -5.24 -8.94 6.86
CA THR A 132 -6.71 -8.93 6.73
C THR A 132 -7.29 -10.33 6.95
N VAL A 133 -6.78 -11.34 6.26
CA VAL A 133 -7.22 -12.73 6.40
C VAL A 133 -7.03 -13.19 7.85
N ALA A 134 -5.88 -12.94 8.47
CA ALA A 134 -5.63 -13.32 9.86
C ALA A 134 -6.62 -12.68 10.85
N ARG A 135 -7.04 -11.42 10.63
CA ARG A 135 -8.09 -10.79 11.45
C ARG A 135 -9.44 -11.46 11.24
N LEU A 136 -9.81 -11.77 10.00
CA LEU A 136 -11.07 -12.44 9.67
C LEU A 136 -11.12 -13.88 10.19
N GLU A 137 -9.99 -14.59 10.19
CA GLU A 137 -9.88 -15.94 10.78
C GLU A 137 -10.23 -15.91 12.27
N ARG A 138 -9.64 -14.98 13.04
CA ARG A 138 -9.98 -14.81 14.47
C ARG A 138 -11.45 -14.47 14.69
N ALA A 139 -12.04 -13.65 13.81
CA ALA A 139 -13.46 -13.34 13.86
C ALA A 139 -14.35 -14.56 13.58
N ARG A 140 -13.96 -15.40 12.61
CA ARG A 140 -14.65 -16.66 12.29
C ARG A 140 -14.60 -17.63 13.46
N ASP A 141 -13.43 -17.79 14.09
CA ASP A 141 -13.27 -18.66 15.26
C ASP A 141 -14.10 -18.16 16.46
N ALA A 142 -14.30 -16.85 16.57
CA ALA A 142 -15.19 -16.22 17.55
C ALA A 142 -16.68 -16.23 17.15
N GLY A 143 -17.05 -16.85 16.02
CA GLY A 143 -18.43 -16.97 15.55
C GLY A 143 -19.03 -15.69 14.94
N GLN A 144 -18.22 -14.68 14.63
CA GLN A 144 -18.67 -13.39 14.07
C GLN A 144 -18.84 -13.44 12.54
N ILE A 145 -18.22 -14.42 11.87
CA ILE A 145 -18.27 -14.62 10.42
C ILE A 145 -18.79 -16.03 10.13
N SER A 146 -19.52 -16.18 9.02
CA SER A 146 -19.96 -17.49 8.53
C SER A 146 -18.76 -18.43 8.33
N PRO A 147 -18.82 -19.68 8.80
CA PRO A 147 -17.72 -20.64 8.62
C PRO A 147 -17.42 -20.93 7.14
N ASP A 148 -18.43 -20.81 6.28
CA ASP A 148 -18.34 -21.07 4.84
C ASP A 148 -17.91 -19.85 4.01
N PHE A 149 -17.60 -18.71 4.63
CA PHE A 149 -17.18 -17.52 3.89
C PHE A 149 -15.73 -17.67 3.40
N ASP A 150 -15.51 -17.41 2.10
CA ASP A 150 -14.18 -17.37 1.51
C ASP A 150 -13.43 -16.10 1.98
N LEU A 151 -12.50 -16.28 2.93
CA LEU A 151 -11.75 -15.18 3.51
C LEU A 151 -10.75 -14.55 2.55
N ASP A 152 -10.24 -15.30 1.56
CA ASP A 152 -9.34 -14.76 0.54
C ASP A 152 -10.10 -13.82 -0.40
N LEU A 153 -11.37 -14.14 -0.70
CA LEU A 153 -12.26 -13.27 -1.46
C LEU A 153 -12.60 -11.96 -0.71
N ALA A 154 -12.62 -11.98 0.63
CA ALA A 154 -12.93 -10.79 1.42
C ALA A 154 -12.01 -9.61 1.08
N MET A 155 -10.69 -9.86 0.96
CA MET A 155 -9.72 -8.82 0.65
C MET A 155 -9.97 -8.20 -0.73
N ALA A 156 -10.33 -9.01 -1.73
CA ALA A 156 -10.66 -8.53 -3.06
C ALA A 156 -11.93 -7.67 -3.06
N ILE A 157 -12.96 -8.07 -2.30
CA ILE A 157 -14.20 -7.30 -2.15
C ILE A 157 -13.96 -5.98 -1.43
N LEU A 158 -13.15 -5.97 -0.37
CA LEU A 158 -12.83 -4.75 0.39
C LEU A 158 -11.97 -3.78 -0.44
N SER A 159 -10.97 -4.28 -1.16
CA SER A 159 -10.01 -3.46 -1.89
C SER A 159 -10.50 -3.00 -3.26
N GLY A 160 -11.24 -3.86 -3.98
CA GLY A 160 -11.67 -3.61 -5.36
C GLY A 160 -12.42 -2.29 -5.55
N PRO A 161 -13.48 -2.00 -4.76
CA PRO A 161 -14.21 -0.74 -4.85
C PRO A 161 -13.34 0.48 -4.56
N LEU A 162 -12.39 0.37 -3.63
CA LEU A 162 -11.47 1.46 -3.29
C LEU A 162 -10.52 1.75 -4.47
N TYR A 163 -9.94 0.72 -5.08
CA TYR A 163 -9.13 0.89 -6.29
C TYR A 163 -9.93 1.41 -7.47
N PHE A 164 -11.18 0.96 -7.62
CA PHE A 164 -12.07 1.45 -8.67
C PHE A 164 -12.30 2.96 -8.52
N GLN A 165 -12.61 3.45 -7.31
CA GLN A 165 -12.74 4.89 -7.07
C GLN A 165 -11.43 5.63 -7.28
N LEU A 166 -10.34 5.12 -6.70
CA LEU A 166 -9.03 5.78 -6.71
C LEU A 166 -8.43 5.88 -8.13
N LEU A 167 -8.56 4.85 -8.94
CA LEU A 167 -7.84 4.70 -10.21
C LEU A 167 -8.71 4.93 -11.44
N ILE A 168 -10.00 4.59 -11.36
CA ILE A 168 -10.89 4.60 -12.54
C ILE A 168 -11.79 5.83 -12.53
N THR A 169 -12.56 6.04 -11.46
CA THR A 169 -13.48 7.20 -11.40
C THR A 169 -12.79 8.47 -10.94
N GLY A 170 -11.67 8.35 -10.21
CA GLY A 170 -10.97 9.48 -9.60
C GLY A 170 -11.77 10.16 -8.48
N GLU A 171 -12.78 9.47 -7.93
CA GLU A 171 -13.58 9.98 -6.82
C GLU A 171 -12.77 9.98 -5.52
N PRO A 172 -13.03 10.93 -4.59
CA PRO A 172 -12.40 10.91 -3.29
C PRO A 172 -12.78 9.65 -2.51
N LEU A 173 -11.78 8.99 -1.93
CA LEU A 173 -12.01 7.95 -0.92
C LEU A 173 -12.53 8.62 0.35
N THR A 174 -13.66 8.16 0.86
CA THR A 174 -14.30 8.72 2.06
C THR A 174 -14.65 7.60 3.03
N HIS A 175 -14.62 7.88 4.35
CA HIS A 175 -15.07 6.92 5.38
C HIS A 175 -16.48 6.42 5.11
N ARG A 176 -17.40 7.29 4.67
CA ARG A 176 -18.75 6.89 4.28
C ARG A 176 -18.77 5.87 3.14
N PHE A 177 -17.86 5.95 2.18
CA PHE A 177 -17.77 4.95 1.12
C PHE A 177 -17.27 3.61 1.66
N VAL A 178 -16.24 3.64 2.52
CA VAL A 178 -15.74 2.46 3.22
C VAL A 178 -16.85 1.78 4.01
N ASP A 179 -17.63 2.53 4.78
CA ASP A 179 -18.71 1.99 5.60
C ASP A 179 -19.73 1.24 4.74
N ARG A 180 -20.10 1.79 3.58
CA ARG A 180 -21.01 1.14 2.64
C ARG A 180 -20.44 -0.15 2.04
N VAL A 181 -19.14 -0.19 1.78
CA VAL A 181 -18.46 -1.38 1.25
C VAL A 181 -18.46 -2.49 2.31
N VAL A 182 -18.11 -2.15 3.55
CA VAL A 182 -18.14 -3.08 4.69
C VAL A 182 -19.58 -3.54 4.96
N ASP A 183 -20.56 -2.65 4.98
CA ASP A 183 -21.97 -3.00 5.16
C ASP A 183 -22.45 -3.99 4.10
N ALA A 184 -22.10 -3.76 2.83
CA ALA A 184 -22.47 -4.64 1.74
C ALA A 184 -21.85 -6.04 1.87
N LEU A 185 -20.60 -6.13 2.34
CA LEU A 185 -19.91 -7.39 2.59
C LEU A 185 -20.63 -8.22 3.67
N PHE A 186 -21.05 -7.59 4.77
CA PHE A 186 -21.68 -8.28 5.91
C PHE A 186 -23.19 -8.51 5.75
N THR A 187 -23.88 -7.67 4.96
CA THR A 187 -25.32 -7.81 4.72
C THR A 187 -25.64 -8.96 3.75
N GLY A 188 -24.71 -9.30 2.86
CA GLY A 188 -24.92 -10.29 1.79
C GLY A 188 -25.87 -9.78 0.70
N LEU A 189 -25.48 -9.88 -0.57
CA LEU A 189 -26.18 -9.27 -1.71
C LEU A 189 -27.57 -9.86 -2.05
N GLY A 190 -28.11 -10.80 -1.27
CA GLY A 190 -29.42 -11.39 -1.51
C GLY A 190 -29.90 -12.33 -0.40
N PRO A 191 -31.16 -12.80 -0.46
CA PRO A 191 -31.70 -13.73 0.51
C PRO A 191 -30.90 -15.04 0.48
N ARG A 192 -30.35 -15.46 1.63
CA ARG A 192 -29.86 -16.82 1.82
C ARG A 192 -31.06 -17.74 1.65
N ARG A 193 -31.12 -18.48 0.54
CA ARG A 193 -32.15 -19.51 0.38
C ARG A 193 -31.91 -20.59 1.44
N PRO A 194 -32.98 -21.07 2.09
CA PRO A 194 -32.91 -22.16 3.06
C PRO A 194 -32.39 -23.45 2.43
#